data_AF-A0A856MP82-F1
#
_entry.id   AF-A0A856MP82-F1
#
_cell.length_a   1.000
_cell.length_b   1.000
_cell.length_c   1.000
_cell.angle_alpha   90.00
_cell.angle_beta   90.00
_cell.angle_gamma   90.00
#
_symmetry.space_group_name_H-M   'P 1'
#
loop_
_entity.id
_entity.type
_entity.pdbx_description
1 polymer ?
#
loop_
_entity_poly.entity_id
_entity_poly.type
_entity_poly.pdbx_seq_one_letter_code
_entity_poly.pdbx_strand_id
1 'polypeptide(L)'
;MVFNITAFTFFNAYANTKHRIRIYSVERSSKIVLEDIVIALLTQPDGDSSAELDEAKRTTKDLIELAGIEPIKVNDGIHLATVDQMEDFYDYCDSLGNYGVPTVYESLGHWWVGIRELMENKQAHMGTVVARLPMWGKEQERARQLFGENYRTEQPVKVLIAQYCNLNVNWIIEAIRDKIKTRASYVYRDTTGEVPGKITRVANSVETAPAAKSSPNAYTPEFFVTQMPAIAEKLNSLSEFIEKCRDNSNIKDQIAKDEQRVEEMRLEGKTDDEIIEAIWEVTPSSHLVQLESEGERRNYQYEILKAFVATCGGRNVA
;
A
#
# COMPACT_ATOMS: atom_id res chain seq x y z
N MET A 1 3.02 -13.79 -29.21
CA MET A 1 2.88 -13.77 -27.74
C MET A 1 2.50 -12.35 -27.33
N VAL A 2 1.41 -12.15 -26.58
CA VAL A 2 0.97 -10.82 -26.16
C VAL A 2 1.54 -10.53 -24.78
N PHE A 3 2.37 -9.49 -24.67
CA PHE A 3 2.93 -9.05 -23.39
C PHE A 3 2.05 -7.96 -22.78
N ASN A 4 1.72 -8.10 -21.50
CA ASN A 4 1.18 -6.99 -20.72
C ASN A 4 2.35 -6.12 -20.25
N ILE A 5 2.37 -4.87 -20.66
CA ILE A 5 3.40 -3.91 -20.26
C ILE A 5 2.90 -3.18 -19.03
N THR A 6 3.68 -3.23 -17.96
CA THR A 6 3.40 -2.51 -16.72
C THR A 6 4.61 -1.63 -16.39
N ALA A 7 4.38 -0.36 -16.12
CA ALA A 7 5.44 0.59 -15.81
C ALA A 7 5.43 0.92 -14.32
N PHE A 8 6.59 0.79 -13.68
CA PHE A 8 6.83 1.13 -12.29
C PHE A 8 7.60 2.45 -12.22
N THR A 9 7.17 3.33 -11.31
CA THR A 9 7.82 4.63 -11.14
C THR A 9 8.99 4.50 -10.18
N PHE A 10 10.18 4.86 -10.65
CA PHE A 10 11.35 5.14 -9.83
C PHE A 10 11.56 6.65 -9.76
N PHE A 11 11.80 7.17 -8.56
CA PHE A 11 12.12 8.59 -8.38
C PHE A 11 13.63 8.73 -8.17
N ASN A 12 14.32 9.26 -9.17
CA ASN A 12 15.72 9.61 -9.08
C ASN A 12 15.82 10.94 -8.32
N ALA A 13 16.13 10.86 -7.03
CA ALA A 13 16.23 12.03 -6.16
C ALA A 13 17.41 12.94 -6.53
N TYR A 14 18.48 12.37 -7.09
CA TYR A 14 19.67 13.12 -7.52
C TYR A 14 19.33 14.05 -8.69
N ALA A 15 18.69 13.52 -9.74
CA ALA A 15 18.28 14.29 -10.91
C ALA A 15 16.87 14.92 -10.79
N ASN A 16 16.22 14.78 -9.62
CA ASN A 16 14.85 15.22 -9.35
C ASN A 16 13.84 14.81 -10.45
N THR A 17 13.99 13.60 -10.99
CA THR A 17 13.25 13.13 -12.16
C THR A 17 12.59 11.78 -11.89
N LYS A 18 11.41 11.56 -12.47
CA LYS A 18 10.68 10.29 -12.36
C LYS A 18 10.93 9.46 -13.62
N HIS A 19 11.43 8.24 -13.43
CA HIS A 19 11.63 7.25 -14.50
C HIS A 19 10.52 6.21 -14.47
N ARG A 20 10.07 5.81 -15.67
CA ARG A 20 9.10 4.73 -15.83
C ARG A 20 9.85 3.48 -16.28
N ILE A 21 10.06 2.55 -15.36
CA ILE A 21 10.74 1.29 -15.63
C ILE A 21 9.70 0.24 -16.02
N ARG A 22 9.79 -0.26 -17.23
CA ARG A 22 8.81 -1.17 -17.82
C ARG A 22 9.15 -2.62 -17.46
N ILE A 23 8.09 -3.36 -17.14
CA ILE A 23 8.11 -4.80 -16.92
C ILE A 23 7.07 -5.43 -17.86
N TYR A 24 7.54 -6.36 -18.66
CA TYR A 24 6.76 -7.15 -19.59
C TYR A 24 6.35 -8.45 -18.90
N SER A 25 5.06 -8.63 -18.70
CA SER A 25 4.51 -9.83 -18.07
C SER A 25 3.69 -10.65 -19.06
N VAL A 26 3.95 -11.95 -19.10
CA VAL A 26 3.16 -12.95 -19.82
C VAL A 26 2.77 -14.03 -18.83
N GLU A 27 1.48 -14.17 -18.59
CA GLU A 27 0.93 -15.12 -17.61
C GLU A 27 1.62 -14.99 -16.25
N ARG A 28 2.47 -15.96 -15.91
CA ARG A 28 3.21 -16.15 -14.66
C ARG A 28 4.71 -15.85 -14.81
N SER A 29 5.13 -15.13 -15.84
CA SER A 29 6.51 -14.72 -16.07
C SER A 29 6.59 -13.22 -16.28
N SER A 30 7.51 -12.57 -15.59
CA SER A 30 7.76 -11.13 -15.68
C SER A 30 9.20 -10.89 -16.06
N LYS A 31 9.43 -9.89 -16.93
CA LYS A 31 10.75 -9.52 -17.42
C LYS A 31 10.91 -8.01 -17.44
N ILE A 32 12.03 -7.49 -16.99
CA ILE A 32 12.31 -6.06 -16.87
C ILE A 32 13.04 -5.54 -18.11
N VAL A 33 12.78 -4.29 -18.50
CA VAL A 33 13.51 -3.62 -19.58
C VAL A 33 14.82 -3.04 -19.04
N LEU A 34 15.95 -3.53 -19.55
CA LEU A 34 17.28 -3.11 -19.10
C LEU A 34 17.60 -1.65 -19.48
N GLU A 35 17.14 -1.17 -20.62
CA GLU A 35 17.39 0.22 -21.04
C GLU A 35 16.78 1.23 -20.08
N ASP A 36 15.61 0.94 -19.50
CA ASP A 36 14.97 1.85 -18.55
C ASP A 36 15.78 1.99 -17.26
N ILE A 37 16.53 0.94 -16.88
CA ILE A 37 17.47 0.95 -15.75
C ILE A 37 18.67 1.84 -16.08
N VAL A 38 19.29 1.62 -17.23
CA VAL A 38 20.47 2.40 -17.65
C VAL A 38 20.12 3.89 -17.83
N ILE A 39 18.95 4.21 -18.39
CA ILE A 39 18.46 5.60 -18.45
C ILE A 39 18.39 6.19 -17.04
N ALA A 40 17.73 5.49 -16.11
CA ALA A 40 17.58 5.99 -14.74
C ALA A 40 18.93 6.27 -14.06
N LEU A 41 19.95 5.43 -14.31
CA LEU A 41 21.30 5.57 -13.78
C LEU A 41 22.10 6.70 -14.45
N LEU A 42 21.94 6.90 -15.76
CA LEU A 42 22.68 7.93 -16.52
C LEU A 42 22.13 9.34 -16.33
N THR A 43 20.83 9.49 -16.04
CA THR A 43 20.18 10.80 -15.98
C THR A 43 20.82 11.75 -14.95
N GLN A 44 21.13 12.96 -15.42
CA GLN A 44 21.77 14.03 -14.65
C GLN A 44 20.79 15.18 -14.33
N PRO A 45 21.05 15.99 -13.28
CA PRO A 45 20.15 17.08 -12.86
C PRO A 45 19.88 18.16 -13.92
N ASP A 46 20.72 18.29 -14.94
CA ASP A 46 20.63 19.30 -16.01
C ASP A 46 20.85 18.70 -17.43
N GLY A 47 20.63 17.38 -17.59
CA GLY A 47 20.91 16.65 -18.84
C GLY A 47 19.85 16.82 -19.95
N ASP A 48 20.28 16.76 -21.22
CA ASP A 48 19.38 16.70 -22.38
C ASP A 48 18.87 15.26 -22.58
N SER A 49 17.59 15.03 -22.29
CA SER A 49 16.96 13.70 -22.29
C SER A 49 17.00 12.97 -23.65
N SER A 50 17.25 13.66 -24.77
CA SER A 50 17.30 13.03 -26.10
C SER A 50 18.62 12.30 -26.36
N ALA A 51 19.74 12.84 -25.86
CA ALA A 51 21.05 12.19 -25.95
C ALA A 51 21.16 10.97 -25.02
N GLU A 52 20.43 10.99 -23.89
CA GLU A 52 20.40 9.93 -22.90
C GLU A 52 19.87 8.59 -23.44
N LEU A 53 18.94 8.60 -24.41
CA LEU A 53 18.32 7.36 -24.89
C LEU A 53 19.24 6.53 -25.79
N ASP A 54 19.93 7.15 -26.75
CA ASP A 54 20.84 6.44 -27.64
C ASP A 54 22.11 6.02 -26.91
N GLU A 55 22.58 6.84 -25.97
CA GLU A 55 23.66 6.46 -25.06
C GLU A 55 23.25 5.30 -24.16
N ALA A 56 22.07 5.32 -23.56
CA ALA A 56 21.58 4.22 -22.72
C ALA A 56 21.48 2.91 -23.50
N LYS A 57 21.01 2.91 -24.75
CA LYS A 57 20.97 1.70 -25.58
C LYS A 57 22.36 1.13 -25.85
N ARG A 58 23.34 1.98 -26.15
CA ARG A 58 24.72 1.56 -26.36
C ARG A 58 25.32 0.98 -25.08
N THR A 59 25.22 1.73 -23.98
CA THR A 59 25.71 1.30 -22.67
C THR A 59 25.05 0.00 -22.20
N THR A 60 23.73 -0.15 -22.41
CA THR A 60 23.01 -1.39 -22.09
C THR A 60 23.59 -2.58 -22.85
N LYS A 61 23.89 -2.42 -24.15
CA LYS A 61 24.46 -3.49 -24.97
C LYS A 61 25.86 -3.89 -24.48
N ASP A 62 26.71 -2.91 -24.17
CA ASP A 62 28.07 -3.16 -23.69
C ASP A 62 28.04 -3.89 -22.33
N LEU A 63 27.15 -3.49 -21.43
CA LEU A 63 26.97 -4.11 -20.12
C LEU A 63 26.34 -5.52 -20.20
N ILE A 64 25.42 -5.77 -21.14
CA ILE A 64 24.88 -7.11 -21.41
C ILE A 64 26.01 -8.07 -21.81
N GLU A 65 26.93 -7.62 -22.67
CA GLU A 65 28.07 -8.42 -23.14
C GLU A 65 29.03 -8.73 -21.98
N LEU A 66 29.30 -7.74 -21.13
CA LEU A 66 30.14 -7.92 -19.94
C LEU A 66 29.51 -8.85 -18.90
N ALA A 67 28.20 -8.73 -18.67
CA ALA A 67 27.46 -9.58 -17.74
C ALA A 67 27.26 -11.02 -18.26
N GLY A 68 27.52 -11.27 -19.55
CA GLY A 68 27.35 -12.60 -20.16
C GLY A 68 25.89 -13.08 -20.16
N ILE A 69 24.92 -12.16 -20.10
CA ILE A 69 23.49 -12.52 -20.09
C ILE A 69 22.93 -12.60 -21.51
N GLU A 70 21.99 -13.52 -21.72
CA GLU A 70 21.22 -13.63 -22.97
C GLU A 70 19.79 -13.09 -22.77
N PRO A 71 19.56 -11.78 -22.95
CA PRO A 71 18.24 -11.19 -22.78
C PRO A 71 17.33 -11.48 -23.98
N ILE A 72 16.03 -11.41 -23.76
CA ILE A 72 15.04 -11.52 -24.84
C ILE A 72 14.90 -10.18 -25.55
N LYS A 73 15.15 -10.17 -26.86
CA LYS A 73 14.98 -9.00 -27.72
C LYS A 73 13.57 -8.97 -28.27
N VAL A 74 12.84 -7.87 -28.03
CA VAL A 74 11.43 -7.74 -28.45
C VAL A 74 11.25 -6.77 -29.62
N ASN A 75 12.08 -5.73 -29.72
CA ASN A 75 12.13 -4.74 -30.82
C ASN A 75 13.56 -4.14 -30.90
N ASP A 76 13.81 -3.23 -31.84
CA ASP A 76 15.11 -2.55 -32.02
C ASP A 76 15.61 -1.88 -30.72
N GLY A 77 16.52 -2.58 -30.05
CA GLY A 77 17.23 -2.08 -28.88
C GLY A 77 16.44 -2.12 -27.56
N ILE A 78 15.47 -3.02 -27.41
CA ILE A 78 14.85 -3.31 -26.09
C ILE A 78 15.25 -4.72 -25.65
N HIS A 79 15.92 -4.80 -24.51
CA HIS A 79 16.38 -6.04 -23.91
C HIS A 79 15.58 -6.35 -22.65
N LEU A 80 14.95 -7.52 -22.64
CA LEU A 80 14.18 -8.03 -21.50
C LEU A 80 15.00 -9.04 -20.71
N ALA A 81 15.11 -8.84 -19.41
CA ALA A 81 15.82 -9.71 -18.48
C ALA A 81 14.88 -10.36 -17.46
N THR A 82 15.20 -11.58 -17.03
CA THR A 82 14.62 -12.19 -15.82
C THR A 82 15.15 -11.49 -14.56
N VAL A 83 14.67 -11.92 -13.37
CA VAL A 83 15.20 -11.43 -12.09
C VAL A 83 16.68 -11.72 -11.98
N ASP A 84 17.09 -12.98 -12.13
CA ASP A 84 18.49 -13.39 -12.02
C ASP A 84 19.39 -12.62 -13.00
N GLN A 85 18.96 -12.49 -14.26
CA GLN A 85 19.71 -11.75 -15.27
C GLN A 85 19.81 -10.25 -14.97
N MET A 86 18.81 -9.68 -14.30
CA MET A 86 18.85 -8.28 -13.88
C MET A 86 19.82 -8.07 -12.72
N GLU A 87 19.92 -9.03 -11.79
CA GLU A 87 20.92 -8.98 -10.71
C GLU A 87 22.33 -9.05 -11.29
N ASP A 88 22.57 -10.04 -12.17
CA ASP A 88 23.84 -10.17 -12.87
C ASP A 88 24.18 -8.89 -13.63
N PHE A 89 23.22 -8.28 -14.33
CA PHE A 89 23.40 -7.02 -15.07
C PHE A 89 23.73 -5.82 -14.17
N TYR A 90 23.06 -5.73 -13.02
CA TYR A 90 23.15 -4.60 -12.11
C TYR A 90 24.52 -4.49 -11.43
N ASP A 91 25.19 -5.62 -11.18
CA ASP A 91 26.55 -5.66 -10.63
C ASP A 91 27.57 -4.97 -11.56
N TYR A 92 27.36 -5.00 -12.88
CA TYR A 92 28.21 -4.32 -13.85
C TYR A 92 27.82 -2.84 -14.07
N CYS A 93 26.74 -2.36 -13.44
CA CYS A 93 26.29 -0.98 -13.55
C CYS A 93 26.95 -0.03 -12.52
N ASP A 94 27.79 -0.53 -11.59
CA ASP A 94 28.38 0.27 -10.49
C ASP A 94 29.11 1.52 -10.99
N SER A 95 29.80 1.43 -12.14
CA SER A 95 30.52 2.56 -12.73
C SER A 95 29.64 3.67 -13.33
N LEU A 96 28.32 3.46 -13.40
CA LEU A 96 27.37 4.47 -13.89
C LEU A 96 26.92 5.44 -12.77
N GLY A 97 27.10 5.06 -11.51
CA GLY A 97 26.77 5.90 -10.35
C GLY A 97 27.85 6.95 -10.06
N ASN A 98 27.46 8.14 -9.62
CA ASN A 98 28.39 9.20 -9.25
C ASN A 98 28.89 8.99 -7.80
N TYR A 99 30.14 8.59 -7.59
CA TYR A 99 30.72 8.30 -6.26
C TYR A 99 30.78 9.57 -5.37
N GLY A 100 30.09 9.58 -4.22
CA GLY A 100 30.28 10.60 -3.15
C GLY A 100 29.03 11.23 -2.51
N VAL A 101 27.81 10.88 -2.97
CA VAL A 101 26.47 11.30 -2.46
C VAL A 101 25.60 10.02 -2.47
N PRO A 102 24.43 9.88 -1.80
CA PRO A 102 23.57 8.70 -2.02
C PRO A 102 23.39 8.47 -3.51
N THR A 103 24.01 7.41 -4.02
CA THR A 103 24.21 7.28 -5.45
C THR A 103 22.88 6.87 -6.06
N VAL A 104 22.57 7.36 -7.27
CA VAL A 104 21.38 6.91 -8.01
C VAL A 104 21.37 5.39 -8.08
N TYR A 105 22.55 4.78 -8.21
CA TYR A 105 22.79 3.36 -8.06
C TYR A 105 22.18 2.82 -6.76
N GLU A 106 22.68 3.18 -5.57
CA GLU A 106 22.17 2.69 -4.28
C GLU A 106 20.63 2.85 -4.13
N SER A 107 20.10 4.01 -4.51
CA SER A 107 18.65 4.27 -4.44
C SER A 107 17.84 3.38 -5.40
N LEU A 108 18.38 3.06 -6.57
CA LEU A 108 17.78 2.15 -7.53
C LEU A 108 17.87 0.70 -7.04
N GLY A 109 18.94 0.34 -6.33
CA GLY A 109 19.10 -0.98 -5.70
C GLY A 109 18.04 -1.23 -4.63
N HIS A 110 17.79 -0.23 -3.78
CA HIS A 110 16.69 -0.30 -2.80
C HIS A 110 15.31 -0.43 -3.47
N TRP A 111 15.10 0.32 -4.56
CA TRP A 111 13.87 0.19 -5.35
C TRP A 111 13.75 -1.18 -6.00
N TRP A 112 14.85 -1.73 -6.53
CA TRP A 112 14.91 -3.03 -7.18
C TRP A 112 14.50 -4.17 -6.25
N VAL A 113 14.94 -4.17 -4.98
CA VAL A 113 14.54 -5.19 -3.99
C VAL A 113 13.01 -5.32 -3.90
N GLY A 114 12.28 -4.20 -3.89
CA GLY A 114 10.82 -4.21 -3.84
C GLY A 114 10.16 -4.72 -5.13
N ILE A 115 10.80 -4.52 -6.29
CA ILE A 115 10.31 -4.98 -7.59
C ILE A 115 10.62 -6.45 -7.84
N ARG A 116 11.81 -6.90 -7.44
CA ARG A 116 12.28 -8.29 -7.50
C ARG A 116 11.25 -9.23 -6.89
N GLU A 117 10.80 -8.94 -5.67
CA GLU A 117 9.83 -9.78 -4.97
C GLU A 117 8.53 -9.96 -5.78
N LEU A 118 8.11 -8.94 -6.53
CA LEU A 118 6.90 -9.01 -7.37
C LEU A 118 7.13 -9.87 -8.60
N MET A 119 8.32 -9.75 -9.19
CA MET A 119 8.69 -10.51 -10.37
C MET A 119 8.85 -12.00 -10.02
N GLU A 120 9.49 -12.32 -8.90
CA GLU A 120 9.65 -13.70 -8.38
C GLU A 120 8.30 -14.32 -8.00
N ASN A 121 7.43 -13.58 -7.29
CA ASN A 121 6.09 -14.03 -6.93
C ASN A 121 5.09 -13.94 -8.10
N LYS A 122 5.55 -13.54 -9.29
CA LYS A 122 4.77 -13.47 -10.52
C LYS A 122 3.58 -12.52 -10.43
N GLN A 123 3.69 -11.51 -9.57
CA GLN A 123 2.68 -10.49 -9.26
C GLN A 123 2.94 -9.17 -9.98
N ALA A 124 4.04 -9.01 -10.74
CA ALA A 124 4.33 -7.76 -11.44
C ALA A 124 3.25 -7.37 -12.49
N HIS A 125 2.46 -8.33 -12.98
CA HIS A 125 1.29 -8.07 -13.82
C HIS A 125 0.15 -7.32 -13.08
N MET A 126 0.18 -7.30 -11.75
CA MET A 126 -0.74 -6.54 -10.88
C MET A 126 -0.22 -5.11 -10.57
N GLY A 127 0.95 -4.75 -11.12
CA GLY A 127 1.47 -3.39 -11.19
C GLY A 127 1.88 -2.73 -9.88
N THR A 128 2.04 -1.42 -9.98
CA THR A 128 2.56 -0.42 -9.02
C THR A 128 1.96 -0.46 -7.62
N VAL A 129 0.89 -1.23 -7.44
CA VAL A 129 0.28 -1.50 -6.15
C VAL A 129 1.09 -2.52 -5.34
N VAL A 130 1.62 -3.56 -5.99
CA VAL A 130 2.36 -4.63 -5.30
C VAL A 130 3.76 -4.16 -4.89
N ALA A 131 4.41 -3.33 -5.73
CA ALA A 131 5.76 -2.78 -5.50
C ALA A 131 5.97 -2.01 -4.20
N ARG A 132 4.89 -1.64 -3.54
CA ARG A 132 4.95 -0.81 -2.33
C ARG A 132 4.91 -1.64 -1.04
N LEU A 133 4.77 -2.98 -1.09
CA LEU A 133 4.31 -3.76 0.06
C LEU A 133 4.87 -5.21 0.14
N PRO A 134 5.89 -5.45 0.99
CA PRO A 134 6.46 -6.79 1.25
C PRO A 134 5.51 -7.81 1.93
N MET A 135 4.40 -7.35 2.52
CA MET A 135 3.45 -8.19 3.30
C MET A 135 2.34 -8.84 2.45
N TRP A 136 2.39 -8.66 1.13
CA TRP A 136 1.26 -8.85 0.22
C TRP A 136 0.80 -10.32 0.06
N GLY A 137 1.72 -11.27 -0.01
CA GLY A 137 1.38 -12.66 -0.37
C GLY A 137 0.59 -13.41 0.70
N LYS A 138 1.03 -13.35 1.97
CA LYS A 138 0.43 -14.12 3.07
C LYS A 138 -0.95 -13.61 3.46
N GLU A 139 -1.10 -12.29 3.50
CA GLU A 139 -2.35 -11.67 3.95
C GLU A 139 -3.47 -11.72 2.91
N GLN A 140 -3.14 -11.70 1.62
CA GLN A 140 -4.14 -11.94 0.56
C GLN A 140 -4.68 -13.36 0.60
N GLU A 141 -3.81 -14.34 0.80
CA GLU A 141 -4.20 -15.74 0.91
C GLU A 141 -5.12 -15.95 2.12
N ARG A 142 -4.79 -15.33 3.25
CA ARG A 142 -5.63 -15.33 4.45
C ARG A 142 -7.01 -14.70 4.19
N ALA A 143 -7.07 -13.55 3.53
CA ALA A 143 -8.34 -12.90 3.18
C ALA A 143 -9.20 -13.77 2.24
N ARG A 144 -8.59 -14.42 1.25
CA ARG A 144 -9.29 -15.32 0.32
C ARG A 144 -9.83 -16.57 1.03
N GLN A 145 -9.04 -17.16 1.93
CA GLN A 145 -9.46 -18.32 2.73
C GLN A 145 -10.64 -17.99 3.65
N LEU A 146 -10.68 -16.78 4.23
CA LEU A 146 -11.74 -16.37 5.16
C LEU A 146 -13.07 -16.04 4.48
N PHE A 147 -13.05 -15.42 3.30
CA PHE A 147 -14.26 -14.83 2.70
C PHE A 147 -14.70 -15.44 1.36
N GLY A 148 -13.91 -16.37 0.78
CA GLY A 148 -14.26 -17.03 -0.47
C GLY A 148 -14.59 -16.04 -1.59
N GLU A 149 -15.65 -16.29 -2.37
CA GLU A 149 -16.07 -15.41 -3.49
C GLU A 149 -16.74 -14.09 -3.04
N ASN A 150 -17.16 -13.99 -1.77
CA ASN A 150 -17.88 -12.82 -1.23
C ASN A 150 -16.96 -11.69 -0.76
N TYR A 151 -15.65 -11.85 -0.92
CA TYR A 151 -14.62 -10.92 -0.46
C TYR A 151 -14.78 -9.49 -1.02
N ARG A 152 -15.46 -9.30 -2.15
CA ARG A 152 -15.61 -7.98 -2.81
C ARG A 152 -16.63 -7.04 -2.15
N THR A 153 -17.22 -7.43 -1.03
CA THR A 153 -18.19 -6.63 -0.29
C THR A 153 -17.54 -5.83 0.85
N GLU A 154 -18.26 -4.85 1.37
CA GLU A 154 -17.75 -3.97 2.45
C GLU A 154 -17.68 -4.66 3.81
N GLN A 155 -18.49 -5.71 4.02
CA GLN A 155 -18.55 -6.45 5.29
C GLN A 155 -17.24 -7.22 5.61
N PRO A 156 -16.65 -8.00 4.68
CA PRO A 156 -15.34 -8.62 4.85
C PRO A 156 -14.23 -7.67 5.31
N VAL A 157 -14.23 -6.45 4.78
CA VAL A 157 -13.24 -5.42 5.15
C VAL A 157 -13.32 -5.08 6.64
N LYS A 158 -14.54 -4.86 7.15
CA LYS A 158 -14.74 -4.56 8.58
C LYS A 158 -14.33 -5.72 9.47
N VAL A 159 -14.63 -6.95 9.06
CA VAL A 159 -14.21 -8.18 9.79
C VAL A 159 -12.69 -8.29 9.84
N LEU A 160 -11.99 -8.01 8.73
CA LEU A 160 -10.54 -8.02 8.69
C LEU A 160 -9.91 -6.96 9.60
N ILE A 161 -10.43 -5.73 9.58
CA ILE A 161 -9.98 -4.65 10.48
C ILE A 161 -10.16 -5.07 11.94
N ALA A 162 -11.33 -5.62 12.28
CA ALA A 162 -11.63 -6.10 13.63
C ALA A 162 -10.67 -7.20 14.07
N GLN A 163 -10.34 -8.16 13.20
CA GLN A 163 -9.42 -9.26 13.52
C GLN A 163 -7.96 -8.81 13.63
N TYR A 164 -7.51 -7.94 12.71
CA TYR A 164 -6.11 -7.52 12.65
C TYR A 164 -5.73 -6.59 13.81
N CYS A 165 -6.63 -5.67 14.16
CA CYS A 165 -6.42 -4.72 15.26
C CYS A 165 -7.11 -5.15 16.56
N ASN A 166 -7.71 -6.34 16.60
CA ASN A 166 -8.49 -6.86 17.73
C ASN A 166 -9.54 -5.85 18.26
N LEU A 167 -10.31 -5.24 17.34
CA LEU A 167 -11.29 -4.20 17.66
C LEU A 167 -12.71 -4.77 17.70
N ASN A 168 -13.52 -4.30 18.64
CA ASN A 168 -14.93 -4.66 18.78
C ASN A 168 -15.88 -3.43 18.73
N VAL A 169 -15.36 -2.20 18.84
CA VAL A 169 -16.18 -0.98 18.82
C VAL A 169 -16.48 -0.57 17.38
N ASN A 170 -17.75 -0.65 16.98
CA ASN A 170 -18.19 -0.43 15.59
C ASN A 170 -17.78 0.92 15.01
N TRP A 171 -17.92 2.02 15.75
CA TRP A 171 -17.58 3.35 15.22
C TRP A 171 -16.07 3.51 15.00
N ILE A 172 -15.24 2.85 15.82
CA ILE A 172 -13.77 2.80 15.64
C ILE A 172 -13.44 2.03 14.36
N ILE A 173 -14.05 0.85 14.16
CA ILE A 173 -13.86 0.02 12.95
C ILE A 173 -14.26 0.80 11.69
N GLU A 174 -15.39 1.50 11.73
CA GLU A 174 -15.90 2.30 10.61
C GLU A 174 -14.96 3.46 10.27
N ALA A 175 -14.47 4.18 11.27
CA ALA A 175 -13.53 5.28 11.08
C ALA A 175 -12.19 4.81 10.49
N ILE A 176 -11.67 3.67 10.98
CA ILE A 176 -10.48 3.04 10.41
C ILE A 176 -10.72 2.62 8.96
N ARG A 177 -11.87 2.00 8.66
CA ARG A 177 -12.26 1.65 7.29
C ARG A 177 -12.25 2.87 6.38
N ASP A 178 -12.87 3.97 6.77
CA ASP A 178 -12.94 5.18 5.93
C ASP A 178 -11.57 5.82 5.70
N LYS A 179 -10.69 5.77 6.70
CA LYS A 179 -9.32 6.25 6.58
C LYS A 179 -8.51 5.38 5.62
N ILE A 180 -8.66 4.05 5.71
CA ILE A 180 -8.07 3.11 4.76
C ILE A 180 -8.62 3.40 3.36
N LYS A 181 -9.94 3.53 3.21
CA LYS A 181 -10.62 3.82 1.93
C LYS A 181 -10.11 5.10 1.26
N THR A 182 -9.87 6.12 2.06
CA THR A 182 -9.33 7.40 1.60
C THR A 182 -7.90 7.23 1.11
N ARG A 183 -7.05 6.57 1.91
CA ARG A 183 -5.65 6.30 1.54
C ARG A 183 -5.55 5.42 0.30
N ALA A 184 -6.37 4.38 0.27
CA ALA A 184 -6.60 3.49 -0.85
C ALA A 184 -6.91 4.28 -2.13
N SER A 185 -7.85 5.23 -2.05
CA SER A 185 -8.20 6.10 -3.18
C SER A 185 -7.04 6.94 -3.68
N TYR A 186 -6.25 7.53 -2.77
CA TYR A 186 -5.08 8.33 -3.14
C TYR A 186 -4.02 7.47 -3.82
N VAL A 187 -3.68 6.32 -3.24
CA VAL A 187 -2.72 5.38 -3.84
C VAL A 187 -3.18 4.96 -5.22
N TYR A 188 -4.46 4.62 -5.39
CA TYR A 188 -5.01 4.27 -6.70
C TYR A 188 -4.87 5.44 -7.69
N ARG A 189 -5.31 6.65 -7.32
CA ARG A 189 -5.28 7.82 -8.19
C ARG A 189 -3.86 8.22 -8.59
N ASP A 190 -2.93 8.22 -7.66
CA ASP A 190 -1.52 8.53 -7.92
C ASP A 190 -0.88 7.50 -8.87
N THR A 191 -1.43 6.29 -8.87
CA THR A 191 -0.92 5.16 -9.65
C THR A 191 -1.54 5.07 -11.03
N THR A 192 -2.85 5.29 -11.16
CA THR A 192 -3.60 5.08 -12.40
C THR A 192 -3.96 6.39 -13.12
N GLY A 193 -3.93 7.53 -12.42
CA GLY A 193 -4.48 8.80 -12.88
C GLY A 193 -6.02 8.87 -12.81
N GLU A 194 -6.69 7.81 -12.35
CA GLU A 194 -8.14 7.68 -12.34
C GLU A 194 -8.73 7.78 -10.92
N VAL A 195 -10.01 8.15 -10.82
CA VAL A 195 -10.76 8.07 -9.57
C VAL A 195 -11.32 6.65 -9.42
N PRO A 196 -11.16 5.97 -8.27
CA PRO A 196 -11.71 4.63 -8.10
C PRO A 196 -13.22 4.62 -8.32
N GLY A 197 -13.70 3.72 -9.18
CA GLY A 197 -15.14 3.56 -9.43
C GLY A 197 -15.91 3.22 -8.17
N LYS A 198 -17.14 3.74 -8.03
CA LYS A 198 -18.08 3.25 -7.01
C LYS A 198 -18.45 1.81 -7.34
N ILE A 199 -18.61 0.96 -6.31
CA ILE A 199 -19.22 -0.36 -6.46
C ILE A 199 -20.63 -0.15 -7.00
N THR A 200 -20.83 -0.26 -8.30
CA THR A 200 -22.16 -0.38 -8.87
C THR A 200 -22.65 -1.76 -8.45
N ARG A 201 -23.63 -1.80 -7.54
CA ARG A 201 -24.42 -3.02 -7.31
C ARG A 201 -24.84 -3.51 -8.69
N VAL A 202 -24.52 -4.78 -8.99
CA VAL A 202 -25.06 -5.47 -10.15
C VAL A 202 -26.57 -5.46 -9.97
N ALA A 203 -27.24 -4.51 -10.62
CA ALA A 203 -28.68 -4.53 -10.75
C ALA A 203 -28.99 -5.71 -11.65
N ASN A 204 -29.77 -6.66 -11.12
CA ASN A 204 -30.40 -7.72 -11.90
C ASN A 204 -31.02 -7.13 -13.18
N SER A 205 -30.40 -7.34 -14.33
CA SER A 205 -31.11 -7.32 -15.62
C SER A 205 -30.22 -7.78 -16.76
N VAL A 206 -30.60 -8.95 -17.27
CA VAL A 206 -30.69 -9.32 -18.69
C VAL A 206 -29.38 -9.36 -19.49
N GLU A 207 -29.06 -10.59 -19.87
CA GLU A 207 -28.37 -11.03 -21.09
C GLU A 207 -28.21 -9.95 -22.16
N THR A 208 -27.04 -9.29 -22.16
CA THR A 208 -26.24 -8.88 -23.33
C THR A 208 -25.33 -7.72 -22.92
N ALA A 209 -24.23 -8.03 -22.25
CA ALA A 209 -23.10 -7.09 -22.16
C ALA A 209 -21.81 -7.90 -22.22
N PRO A 210 -20.85 -7.55 -23.09
CA PRO A 210 -19.55 -8.21 -23.11
C PRO A 210 -18.90 -8.03 -21.74
N ALA A 211 -18.39 -9.13 -21.18
CA ALA A 211 -17.75 -9.19 -19.88
C ALA A 211 -16.83 -7.98 -19.68
N ALA A 212 -17.22 -7.09 -18.77
CA ALA A 212 -16.46 -5.91 -18.43
C ALA A 212 -15.05 -6.35 -18.01
N LYS A 213 -14.02 -5.77 -18.65
CA LYS A 213 -12.62 -5.88 -18.22
C LYS A 213 -12.57 -5.64 -16.72
N SER A 214 -12.27 -6.70 -15.97
CA SER A 214 -12.23 -6.67 -14.51
C SER A 214 -11.03 -5.83 -14.05
N SER A 215 -11.22 -4.53 -13.86
CA SER A 215 -10.29 -3.77 -13.03
C SER A 215 -10.45 -4.25 -11.59
N PRO A 216 -9.35 -4.62 -10.90
CA PRO A 216 -9.42 -4.93 -9.47
C PRO A 216 -10.00 -3.71 -8.75
N ASN A 217 -11.10 -3.92 -8.00
CA ASN A 217 -11.68 -2.85 -7.22
C ASN A 217 -10.67 -2.44 -6.13
N ALA A 218 -10.30 -1.15 -6.09
CA ALA A 218 -9.43 -0.56 -5.06
C ALA A 218 -10.04 -0.62 -3.65
N TYR A 219 -11.27 -1.13 -3.50
CA TYR A 219 -11.93 -1.32 -2.20
C TYR A 219 -12.11 -2.78 -1.80
N THR A 220 -11.24 -3.65 -2.29
CA THR A 220 -11.19 -5.05 -1.87
C THR A 220 -10.45 -5.21 -0.54
N PRO A 221 -10.78 -6.25 0.26
CA PRO A 221 -10.07 -6.59 1.48
C PRO A 221 -8.56 -6.70 1.27
N GLU A 222 -8.14 -7.27 0.15
CA GLU A 222 -6.73 -7.39 -0.22
C GLU A 222 -6.03 -6.02 -0.27
N PHE A 223 -6.68 -5.02 -0.86
CA PHE A 223 -6.10 -3.68 -0.90
C PHE A 223 -6.17 -2.99 0.47
N PHE A 224 -7.19 -3.27 1.27
CA PHE A 224 -7.34 -2.67 2.61
C PHE A 224 -6.29 -3.18 3.59
N VAL A 225 -6.03 -4.49 3.58
CA VAL A 225 -5.00 -5.10 4.43
C VAL A 225 -3.63 -4.46 4.18
N THR A 226 -3.35 -4.09 2.94
CA THR A 226 -2.08 -3.44 2.61
C THR A 226 -1.89 -2.06 3.21
N GLN A 227 -2.98 -1.37 3.56
CA GLN A 227 -2.91 -0.06 4.18
C GLN A 227 -2.84 -0.15 5.72
N MET A 228 -3.09 -1.33 6.31
CA MET A 228 -3.18 -1.53 7.76
C MET A 228 -1.91 -1.15 8.53
N PRO A 229 -0.68 -1.52 8.10
CA PRO A 229 0.54 -1.13 8.83
C PRO A 229 0.68 0.40 8.92
N ALA A 230 0.41 1.09 7.81
CA ALA A 230 0.51 2.53 7.75
C ALA A 230 -0.68 3.26 8.41
N ILE A 231 -1.73 2.54 8.81
CA ILE A 231 -2.78 3.02 9.70
C ILE A 231 -2.35 2.86 11.15
N ALA A 232 -1.71 1.75 11.53
CA ALA A 232 -1.19 1.55 12.87
C ALA A 232 -0.22 2.67 13.28
N GLU A 233 0.67 3.10 12.38
CA GLU A 233 1.54 4.27 12.61
C GLU A 233 0.77 5.59 12.79
N LYS A 234 -0.36 5.75 12.08
CA LYS A 234 -1.20 6.96 12.16
C LYS A 234 -2.19 6.95 13.33
N LEU A 235 -2.38 5.82 14.00
CA LEU A 235 -3.09 5.74 15.27
C LEU A 235 -2.28 6.36 16.41
N ASN A 236 -1.02 6.74 16.19
CA ASN A 236 -0.24 7.51 17.16
C ASN A 236 -0.73 8.97 17.35
N SER A 237 -1.62 9.49 16.47
CA SER A 237 -2.27 10.80 16.61
C SER A 237 -3.77 10.62 16.92
N LEU A 238 -4.07 10.25 18.17
CA LEU A 238 -5.41 9.85 18.61
C LEU A 238 -6.43 11.00 18.63
N SER A 239 -6.01 12.20 19.03
CA SER A 239 -6.89 13.39 19.10
C SER A 239 -7.43 13.79 17.72
N GLU A 240 -6.56 13.86 16.72
CA GLU A 240 -6.93 14.17 15.33
C GLU A 240 -7.83 13.08 14.73
N PHE A 241 -7.63 11.83 15.15
CA PHE A 241 -8.49 10.72 14.74
C PHE A 241 -9.91 10.88 15.30
N ILE A 242 -10.05 11.22 16.58
CA ILE A 242 -11.35 11.40 17.23
C ILE A 242 -12.15 12.54 16.60
N GLU A 243 -11.54 13.69 16.34
CA GLU A 243 -12.20 14.82 15.67
C GLU A 243 -12.76 14.41 14.31
N LYS A 244 -11.97 13.68 13.51
CA LYS A 244 -12.44 13.14 12.23
C LYS A 244 -13.58 12.14 12.37
N CYS A 245 -13.65 11.40 13.49
CA CYS A 245 -14.77 10.51 13.76
C CYS A 245 -16.06 11.31 14.03
N ARG A 246 -15.97 12.41 14.79
CA ARG A 246 -17.12 13.30 15.09
C ARG A 246 -17.72 13.93 13.83
N ASP A 247 -16.88 14.26 12.86
CA ASP A 247 -17.29 14.83 11.58
C ASP A 247 -17.89 13.80 10.61
N ASN A 248 -17.78 12.50 10.90
CA ASN A 248 -18.27 11.44 10.02
C ASN A 248 -19.77 11.20 10.20
N SER A 249 -20.56 11.57 9.19
CA SER A 249 -22.03 11.44 9.20
C SER A 249 -22.54 10.03 9.42
N ASN A 250 -21.77 8.99 9.09
CA ASN A 250 -22.20 7.59 9.23
C ASN A 250 -22.16 7.09 10.68
N ILE A 251 -21.38 7.73 11.55
CA ILE A 251 -21.15 7.28 12.93
C ILE A 251 -21.44 8.35 13.99
N LYS A 252 -21.72 9.59 13.57
CA LYS A 252 -22.00 10.72 14.46
C LYS A 252 -23.03 10.41 15.53
N ASP A 253 -24.13 9.73 15.18
CA ASP A 253 -25.19 9.39 16.15
C ASP A 253 -24.73 8.38 17.20
N GLN A 254 -23.87 7.42 16.82
CA GLN A 254 -23.32 6.46 17.77
C GLN A 254 -22.32 7.13 18.70
N ILE A 255 -21.48 8.03 18.15
CA ILE A 255 -20.53 8.82 18.93
C ILE A 255 -21.27 9.67 19.96
N ALA A 256 -22.30 10.42 19.55
CA ALA A 256 -23.07 11.27 20.45
C ALA A 256 -23.71 10.49 21.61
N LYS A 257 -24.21 9.27 21.34
CA LYS A 257 -24.74 8.38 22.39
C LYS A 257 -23.66 7.92 23.36
N ASP A 258 -22.50 7.56 22.83
CA ASP A 258 -21.36 7.14 23.65
C ASP A 258 -20.81 8.32 24.48
N GLU A 259 -20.77 9.53 23.94
CA GLU A 259 -20.40 10.77 24.66
C GLU A 259 -21.36 11.02 25.83
N GLN A 260 -22.68 10.92 25.61
CA GLN A 260 -23.67 11.08 26.67
C GLN A 260 -23.48 10.03 27.79
N ARG A 261 -23.23 8.77 27.45
CA ARG A 261 -22.97 7.71 28.44
C ARG A 261 -21.71 7.99 29.27
N VAL A 262 -20.66 8.54 28.64
CA VAL A 262 -19.43 8.95 29.34
C VAL A 262 -19.72 10.08 30.33
N GLU A 263 -20.48 11.09 29.92
CA GLU A 263 -20.86 12.21 30.81
C GLU A 263 -21.69 11.75 32.01
N GLU A 264 -22.68 10.88 31.79
CA GLU A 264 -23.51 10.29 32.85
C GLU A 264 -22.65 9.56 33.88
N MET A 265 -21.72 8.69 33.43
CA MET A 265 -20.84 7.96 34.33
C MET A 265 -19.82 8.85 35.05
N ARG A 266 -19.38 9.95 34.43
CA ARG A 266 -18.53 10.95 35.10
C ARG A 266 -19.27 11.66 36.23
N LEU A 267 -20.56 11.97 36.05
CA LEU A 267 -21.41 12.54 37.10
C LEU A 267 -21.60 11.57 38.28
N GLU A 268 -21.57 10.26 38.02
CA GLU A 268 -21.54 9.21 39.06
C GLU A 268 -20.18 9.09 39.78
N GLY A 269 -19.15 9.84 39.36
CA GLY A 269 -17.83 9.85 39.98
C GLY A 269 -16.90 8.72 39.53
N LYS A 270 -17.22 8.02 38.43
CA LYS A 270 -16.39 6.95 37.89
C LYS A 270 -15.11 7.49 37.24
N THR A 271 -14.03 6.72 37.35
CA THR A 271 -12.75 6.99 36.68
C THR A 271 -12.82 6.66 35.19
N ASP A 272 -11.89 7.21 34.40
CA ASP A 272 -11.85 6.94 32.95
C ASP A 272 -11.76 5.43 32.63
N ASP A 273 -11.00 4.65 33.42
CA ASP A 273 -10.86 3.21 33.21
C ASP A 273 -12.16 2.44 33.50
N GLU A 274 -12.86 2.80 34.59
CA GLU A 274 -14.18 2.21 34.93
C GLU A 274 -15.25 2.56 33.89
N ILE A 275 -15.19 3.76 33.32
CA ILE A 275 -16.07 4.18 32.24
C ILE A 275 -15.81 3.32 31.00
N ILE A 276 -14.55 3.13 30.63
CA ILE A 276 -14.17 2.35 29.44
C ILE A 276 -14.64 0.90 29.58
N GLU A 277 -14.42 0.29 30.74
CA GLU A 277 -14.86 -1.08 31.02
C GLU A 277 -16.39 -1.19 31.04
N ALA A 278 -17.10 -0.25 31.66
CA ALA A 278 -18.56 -0.30 31.76
C ALA A 278 -19.31 -0.03 30.43
N ILE A 279 -18.73 0.77 29.54
CA ILE A 279 -19.38 1.13 28.27
C ILE A 279 -19.04 0.14 27.15
N TRP A 280 -17.78 -0.29 27.06
CA TRP A 280 -17.27 -1.08 25.93
C TRP A 280 -16.62 -2.42 26.32
N GLU A 281 -16.59 -2.78 27.61
CA GLU A 281 -15.99 -4.03 28.11
C GLU A 281 -14.49 -4.15 27.75
N VAL A 282 -13.78 -3.01 27.77
CA VAL A 282 -12.35 -2.92 27.44
C VAL A 282 -11.54 -2.59 28.70
N THR A 283 -10.42 -3.29 28.88
CA THR A 283 -9.45 -3.05 29.96
C THR A 283 -8.08 -2.80 29.34
N PRO A 284 -7.10 -2.23 30.07
CA PRO A 284 -5.76 -1.96 29.52
C PRO A 284 -5.09 -3.19 28.90
N SER A 285 -5.37 -4.38 29.43
CA SER A 285 -4.81 -5.65 28.98
C SER A 285 -5.75 -6.48 28.10
N SER A 286 -7.00 -6.07 27.87
CA SER A 286 -7.86 -6.75 26.89
C SER A 286 -7.42 -6.39 25.47
N HIS A 287 -7.83 -7.16 24.46
CA HIS A 287 -7.63 -6.78 23.05
C HIS A 287 -6.18 -6.48 22.61
N LEU A 288 -5.17 -7.06 23.27
CA LEU A 288 -3.76 -6.85 22.92
C LEU A 288 -3.45 -7.39 21.51
N VAL A 289 -2.68 -6.61 20.76
CA VAL A 289 -2.19 -6.94 19.42
C VAL A 289 -0.66 -6.93 19.45
N GLN A 290 -0.06 -7.94 18.82
CA GLN A 290 1.38 -8.00 18.57
C GLN A 290 1.62 -7.78 17.08
N LEU A 291 2.29 -6.69 16.71
CA LEU A 291 2.79 -6.53 15.35
C LEU A 291 4.10 -7.31 15.21
N GLU A 292 4.26 -8.06 14.12
CA GLU A 292 5.37 -9.01 13.93
C GLU A 292 6.77 -8.40 14.06
N SER A 293 6.91 -7.07 13.97
CA SER A 293 8.17 -6.34 14.04
C SER A 293 8.54 -5.78 15.41
N GLU A 294 7.63 -5.77 16.39
CA GLU A 294 7.88 -5.16 17.70
C GLU A 294 7.47 -6.14 18.81
N GLY A 295 8.40 -6.47 19.71
CA GLY A 295 8.13 -7.37 20.84
C GLY A 295 7.09 -6.84 21.84
N GLU A 296 6.60 -5.60 21.67
CA GLU A 296 5.61 -4.97 22.53
C GLU A 296 4.19 -5.23 22.05
N ARG A 297 3.33 -5.66 22.98
CA ARG A 297 1.89 -5.80 22.74
C ARG A 297 1.20 -4.48 23.04
N ARG A 298 0.43 -3.96 22.07
CA ARG A 298 -0.35 -2.73 22.23
C ARG A 298 -1.84 -3.02 22.24
N ASN A 299 -2.60 -2.20 22.96
CA ASN A 299 -4.05 -2.25 22.99
C ASN A 299 -4.61 -0.99 22.33
N TYR A 300 -4.65 -1.00 20.99
CA TYR A 300 -5.10 0.13 20.20
C TYR A 300 -6.51 0.60 20.59
N GLN A 301 -7.40 -0.36 20.92
CA GLN A 301 -8.76 -0.02 21.30
C GLN A 301 -8.82 0.79 22.59
N TYR A 302 -8.14 0.33 23.64
CA TYR A 302 -8.09 1.03 24.91
C TYR A 302 -7.42 2.39 24.78
N GLU A 303 -6.33 2.51 24.03
CA GLU A 303 -5.67 3.79 23.78
C GLU A 303 -6.61 4.81 23.10
N ILE A 304 -7.35 4.38 22.07
CA ILE A 304 -8.36 5.21 21.39
C ILE A 304 -9.48 5.62 22.35
N LEU A 305 -10.04 4.67 23.11
CA LEU A 305 -11.14 4.93 24.04
C LEU A 305 -10.71 5.85 25.18
N LYS A 306 -9.49 5.71 25.68
CA LYS A 306 -8.92 6.60 26.69
C LYS A 306 -8.80 8.03 26.20
N ALA A 307 -8.29 8.23 24.99
CA ALA A 307 -8.26 9.55 24.37
C ALA A 307 -9.68 10.10 24.14
N PHE A 308 -10.62 9.25 23.70
CA PHE A 308 -12.01 9.63 23.49
C PHE A 308 -12.67 10.13 24.79
N VAL A 309 -12.60 9.34 25.86
CA VAL A 309 -13.14 9.72 27.19
C VAL A 309 -12.48 10.99 27.71
N ALA A 310 -11.17 11.18 27.53
CA ALA A 310 -10.48 12.41 27.93
C ALA A 310 -11.07 13.66 27.23
N THR A 311 -11.42 13.56 25.95
CA THR A 311 -12.05 14.67 25.20
C THR A 311 -13.52 14.91 25.56
N CYS A 312 -14.24 13.90 26.06
CA CYS A 312 -15.64 13.99 26.49
C CYS A 312 -15.77 14.69 27.84
N GLY A 313 -15.55 16.01 27.88
CA GLY A 313 -15.68 16.78 29.13
C GLY A 313 -14.83 18.06 29.22
N GLY A 314 -14.36 18.60 28.09
CA GLY A 314 -13.78 19.94 28.06
C GLY A 314 -12.41 20.09 28.73
N ARG A 315 -11.67 19.00 28.97
CA ARG A 315 -10.22 19.10 29.25
C ARG A 315 -9.48 19.09 27.93
N ASN A 316 -9.14 20.29 27.43
CA ASN A 316 -8.01 20.43 26.52
C ASN A 316 -6.80 19.81 27.20
N VAL A 317 -6.30 18.70 26.65
CA VAL A 317 -4.98 18.17 27.01
C VAL A 317 -3.98 19.16 26.45
N ALA A 318 -3.39 19.95 27.36
CA ALA A 318 -2.25 20.82 27.08
C ALA A 318 -0.97 20.01 26.90
#